data_AF-A0A1E5GA52-F1
#
_entry.id   AF-A0A1E5GA52-F1
#
_cell.length_a   1.000
_cell.length_b   1.000
_cell.length_c   1.000
_cell.angle_alpha   90.00
_cell.angle_beta   90.00
_cell.angle_gamma   90.00
#
_symmetry.space_group_name_H-M   'P 1'
#
loop_
_entity.id
_entity.type
_entity.pdbx_description
1 polymer ?
#
loop_
_entity_poly.entity_id
_entity_poly.type
_entity_poly.pdbx_seq_one_letter_code
_entity_poly.pdbx_strand_id
1 'polypeptide(L)'
;MTKLPSIGKPATNALHSIGITTLEQISLLDRANLSKLHGVGPKAISILEKSLAEHKLFFQDSPKDTSLPKSDFTVLCSLNCDNAPKRRMIRDYIVAAASGNQYLLESMLSDSFRCIIPNKKAIEDKNTFIAMLLKEKIEIGSLDIQSILTHGKEGAAHGIITTKAGAKIYFSIIIRFKSNQKDALISEITSFVIQ
;
A
#
# COMPACT_ATOMS: atom_id res chain seq x y z
N MET A 1 -11.21 -16.05 -16.37
CA MET A 1 -9.90 -15.58 -15.88
C MET A 1 -8.90 -16.72 -16.02
N THR A 2 -7.69 -16.40 -16.46
CA THR A 2 -6.65 -17.34 -16.81
C THR A 2 -5.89 -17.77 -15.56
N LYS A 3 -5.76 -19.08 -15.33
CA LYS A 3 -5.03 -19.61 -14.16
C LYS A 3 -3.56 -19.26 -14.21
N LEU A 4 -2.92 -19.18 -13.04
CA LEU A 4 -1.48 -18.99 -12.95
C LEU A 4 -0.71 -20.18 -13.58
N PRO A 5 0.43 -19.92 -14.24
CA PRO A 5 1.31 -20.96 -14.75
C PRO A 5 1.90 -21.78 -13.60
N SER A 6 2.44 -22.96 -13.93
CA SER A 6 3.19 -23.76 -12.96
C SER A 6 4.46 -23.02 -12.53
N ILE A 7 4.46 -22.55 -11.28
CA ILE A 7 5.60 -21.94 -10.60
C ILE A 7 5.90 -22.73 -9.33
N GLY A 8 7.08 -22.53 -8.75
CA GLY A 8 7.46 -23.24 -7.52
C GLY A 8 6.41 -23.07 -6.41
N LYS A 9 6.23 -24.12 -5.58
CA LYS A 9 5.28 -24.12 -4.45
C LYS A 9 5.40 -22.87 -3.56
N PRO A 10 6.60 -22.35 -3.23
CA PRO A 10 6.72 -21.10 -2.45
C PRO A 10 6.07 -19.90 -3.14
N ALA A 11 6.30 -19.72 -4.45
CA ALA A 11 5.74 -18.58 -5.20
C ALA A 11 4.23 -18.72 -5.38
N THR A 12 3.73 -19.93 -5.64
CA THR A 12 2.28 -20.20 -5.72
C THR A 12 1.59 -19.84 -4.41
N ASN A 13 2.13 -20.29 -3.28
CA ASN A 13 1.56 -20.01 -1.96
C ASN A 13 1.61 -18.52 -1.62
N ALA A 14 2.70 -17.83 -1.98
CA ALA A 14 2.86 -16.40 -1.76
C ALA A 14 1.83 -15.56 -2.54
N LEU A 15 1.55 -15.91 -3.80
CA LEU A 15 0.51 -15.23 -4.57
C LEU A 15 -0.89 -15.50 -4.00
N HIS A 16 -1.17 -16.74 -3.61
CA HIS A 16 -2.46 -17.10 -3.01
C HIS A 16 -2.70 -16.41 -1.67
N SER A 17 -1.67 -16.24 -0.84
CA SER A 17 -1.83 -15.58 0.48
C SER A 17 -2.28 -14.12 0.37
N ILE A 18 -1.94 -13.48 -0.75
CA ILE A 18 -2.35 -12.11 -1.09
C ILE A 18 -3.55 -12.06 -2.04
N GLY A 19 -4.25 -13.20 -2.25
CA GLY A 19 -5.48 -13.26 -3.05
C GLY A 19 -5.29 -13.28 -4.57
N ILE A 20 -4.05 -13.41 -5.05
CA ILE A 20 -3.74 -13.48 -6.47
C ILE A 20 -3.78 -14.94 -6.94
N THR A 21 -4.70 -15.22 -7.85
CA THR A 21 -4.97 -16.58 -8.36
C THR A 21 -5.05 -16.62 -9.89
N THR A 22 -4.98 -15.48 -10.58
CA THR A 22 -5.11 -15.39 -12.04
C THR A 22 -4.02 -14.51 -12.68
N LEU A 23 -3.74 -14.74 -13.96
CA LEU A 23 -2.79 -13.92 -14.73
C LEU A 23 -3.27 -12.49 -14.93
N GLU A 24 -4.58 -12.27 -15.06
CA GLU A 24 -5.12 -10.92 -15.19
C GLU A 24 -4.85 -10.10 -13.92
N GLN A 25 -4.94 -10.70 -12.74
CA GLN A 25 -4.57 -10.02 -11.49
C GLN A 25 -3.07 -9.69 -11.44
N ILE A 26 -2.22 -10.57 -11.95
CA ILE A 26 -0.77 -10.30 -12.06
C ILE A 26 -0.50 -9.13 -13.02
N SER A 27 -1.25 -9.03 -14.12
CA SER A 27 -1.08 -7.95 -15.11
C SER A 27 -1.36 -6.55 -14.56
N LEU A 28 -2.09 -6.46 -13.44
CA LEU A 28 -2.37 -5.21 -12.72
C LEU A 28 -1.26 -4.79 -11.75
N LEU A 29 -0.11 -5.47 -11.79
CA LEU A 29 1.02 -5.20 -10.91
C LEU A 29 2.24 -4.78 -11.71
N ASP A 30 3.07 -3.96 -11.06
CA ASP A 30 4.43 -3.69 -11.51
C ASP A 30 5.37 -4.85 -11.13
N ARG A 31 6.28 -5.18 -12.05
CA ARG A 31 7.24 -6.28 -11.91
C ARG A 31 8.20 -6.10 -10.72
N ALA A 32 8.73 -4.89 -10.52
CA ALA A 32 9.67 -4.57 -9.44
C ALA A 32 8.98 -4.50 -8.07
N ASN A 33 7.69 -4.18 -8.03
CA ASN A 33 6.89 -4.26 -6.82
C ASN A 33 6.53 -5.71 -6.46
N LEU A 34 6.17 -6.54 -7.44
CA LEU A 34 5.86 -7.96 -7.20
C LEU A 34 7.08 -8.76 -6.73
N SER A 35 8.29 -8.43 -7.21
CA SER A 35 9.53 -9.12 -6.80
C SER A 35 9.90 -8.93 -5.33
N LYS A 36 9.25 -7.98 -4.63
CA LYS A 36 9.41 -7.80 -3.17
C LYS A 36 8.61 -8.81 -2.35
N LEU A 37 7.70 -9.55 -2.98
CA LEU A 37 6.85 -10.50 -2.28
C LEU A 37 7.69 -11.69 -1.81
N HIS A 38 7.74 -11.89 -0.50
CA HIS A 38 8.49 -13.00 0.07
C HIS A 38 7.99 -14.34 -0.50
N GLY A 39 8.92 -15.13 -1.05
CA GLY A 39 8.62 -16.42 -1.70
C GLY A 39 8.51 -16.35 -3.23
N VAL A 40 8.43 -15.15 -3.83
CA VAL A 40 8.44 -14.95 -5.29
C VAL A 40 9.84 -14.56 -5.76
N GLY A 41 10.59 -15.56 -6.24
CA GLY A 41 11.95 -15.34 -6.76
C GLY A 41 12.03 -14.99 -8.26
N PRO A 42 13.22 -14.63 -8.76
CA PRO A 42 13.42 -14.22 -10.16
C PRO A 42 12.90 -15.24 -11.19
N LYS A 43 13.08 -16.54 -10.92
CA LYS A 43 12.57 -17.61 -11.78
C LYS A 43 11.04 -17.61 -11.90
N ALA A 44 10.34 -17.36 -10.80
CA ALA A 44 8.87 -17.27 -10.82
C ALA A 44 8.43 -16.04 -11.63
N ILE A 45 9.09 -14.90 -11.45
CA ILE A 45 8.84 -13.68 -12.24
C ILE A 45 9.04 -13.94 -13.74
N SER A 46 10.12 -14.57 -14.16
CA SER A 46 10.36 -14.89 -15.58
C SER A 46 9.29 -15.81 -16.18
N ILE A 47 8.79 -16.79 -15.41
CA ILE A 47 7.70 -17.68 -15.86
C ILE A 47 6.39 -16.89 -16.00
N LEU A 48 6.08 -16.05 -15.02
CA LEU A 48 4.89 -15.19 -15.06
C LEU A 48 4.94 -14.23 -16.25
N GLU A 49 6.09 -13.59 -16.49
CA GLU A 49 6.32 -12.68 -17.62
C GLU A 49 6.08 -13.35 -18.97
N LYS A 50 6.63 -14.55 -19.16
CA LYS A 50 6.39 -15.36 -20.36
C LYS A 50 4.91 -15.70 -20.53
N SER A 51 4.26 -16.14 -19.44
CA SER A 51 2.86 -16.56 -19.48
C SER A 51 1.91 -15.38 -19.73
N LEU A 52 2.20 -14.20 -19.19
CA LEU A 52 1.50 -12.96 -19.52
C LEU A 52 1.58 -12.67 -21.02
N ALA A 53 2.80 -12.70 -21.59
CA ALA A 53 3.02 -12.43 -23.01
C ALA A 53 2.29 -13.41 -23.94
N GLU A 54 2.25 -14.70 -23.59
CA GLU A 54 1.47 -15.73 -24.29
C GLU A 54 -0.04 -15.39 -24.36
N HIS A 55 -0.56 -14.71 -23.33
CA HIS A 55 -1.95 -14.28 -23.23
C HIS A 55 -2.18 -12.82 -23.67
N LYS A 56 -1.17 -12.18 -24.29
CA LYS A 56 -1.19 -10.76 -24.69
C LYS A 56 -1.44 -9.81 -23.51
N LEU A 57 -1.04 -10.22 -22.32
CA LEU A 57 -0.99 -9.41 -21.11
C LEU A 57 0.46 -8.99 -20.86
N PHE A 58 0.63 -7.96 -20.06
CA PHE A 58 1.94 -7.47 -19.64
C PHE A 58 1.86 -7.07 -18.17
N PHE A 59 3.00 -7.00 -17.48
CA PHE A 59 3.05 -6.26 -16.23
C PHE A 59 2.68 -4.80 -16.51
N GLN A 60 2.09 -4.13 -15.53
CA GLN A 60 1.94 -2.69 -15.63
C GLN A 60 3.32 -2.03 -15.62
N ASP A 61 3.54 -1.15 -16.59
CA ASP A 61 4.66 -0.22 -16.55
C ASP A 61 4.49 0.70 -15.33
N SER A 62 5.56 0.94 -14.59
CA SER A 62 5.60 2.04 -13.63
C SER A 62 5.76 3.36 -14.40
N PRO A 63 4.74 4.25 -14.48
CA PRO A 63 4.97 5.58 -15.04
C PRO A 63 5.98 6.32 -14.17
N LYS A 64 6.93 7.05 -14.79
CA LYS A 64 7.97 7.83 -14.09
C LYS A 64 7.40 8.84 -13.07
N ASP A 65 6.16 9.27 -13.25
CA ASP A 65 5.46 10.28 -12.44
C ASP A 65 4.45 9.68 -11.44
N THR A 66 4.48 8.35 -11.28
CA THR A 66 3.51 7.57 -10.51
C THR A 66 4.19 6.49 -9.69
N SER A 67 5.48 6.67 -9.41
CA SER A 67 6.27 5.72 -8.63
C SER A 67 5.71 5.63 -7.21
N LEU A 68 5.37 4.41 -6.78
CA LEU A 68 5.05 4.13 -5.40
C LEU A 68 6.24 4.54 -4.51
N PRO A 69 6.00 5.07 -3.30
CA PRO A 69 7.07 5.32 -2.36
C PRO A 69 7.91 4.06 -2.14
N LYS A 70 9.22 4.25 -1.94
CA LYS A 70 10.14 3.12 -1.72
C LYS A 70 9.68 2.31 -0.50
N SER A 71 9.61 0.99 -0.69
CA SER A 71 9.20 -0.01 0.29
C SER A 71 9.99 -1.30 0.06
N ASP A 72 10.16 -2.09 1.12
CA ASP A 72 10.77 -3.43 1.06
C ASP A 72 9.73 -4.56 1.01
N PHE A 73 8.46 -4.20 0.86
CA PHE A 73 7.31 -5.10 0.74
C PHE A 73 6.48 -4.77 -0.50
N THR A 74 5.70 -5.75 -0.96
CA THR A 74 4.79 -5.58 -2.10
C THR A 74 3.58 -4.76 -1.72
N VAL A 75 3.25 -3.75 -2.53
CA VAL A 75 2.03 -2.94 -2.39
C VAL A 75 1.03 -3.35 -3.46
N LEU A 76 -0.14 -3.84 -3.06
CA LEU A 76 -1.27 -4.09 -3.94
C LEU A 76 -2.22 -2.91 -3.82
N CYS A 77 -2.54 -2.27 -4.93
CA CYS A 77 -3.47 -1.17 -4.97
C CYS A 77 -4.01 -1.05 -6.39
N SER A 78 -5.32 -0.86 -6.56
CA SER A 78 -5.85 -0.61 -7.90
C SER A 78 -5.30 0.73 -8.43
N LEU A 79 -4.60 0.70 -9.57
CA LEU A 79 -4.01 1.90 -10.19
C LEU A 79 -5.04 2.89 -10.75
N ASN A 80 -6.35 2.58 -10.64
CA ASN A 80 -7.44 3.57 -10.77
C ASN A 80 -7.41 4.66 -9.67
N CYS A 81 -6.44 4.62 -8.75
CA CYS A 81 -6.19 5.63 -7.74
C CYS A 81 -5.56 6.94 -8.26
N ASP A 82 -5.05 6.99 -9.48
CA ASP A 82 -4.32 8.18 -9.97
C ASP A 82 -5.18 9.29 -10.61
N ASN A 83 -6.50 9.14 -10.59
CA ASN A 83 -7.41 10.15 -11.14
C ASN A 83 -7.66 11.36 -10.19
N ALA A 84 -7.16 11.35 -8.96
CA ALA A 84 -7.32 12.44 -8.00
C ALA A 84 -6.07 12.64 -7.11
N PRO A 85 -5.49 13.85 -7.02
CA PRO A 85 -4.27 14.14 -6.24
C PRO A 85 -4.34 13.69 -4.77
N LYS A 86 -5.51 13.84 -4.13
CA LYS A 86 -5.70 13.41 -2.74
C LYS A 86 -5.70 11.89 -2.58
N ARG A 87 -6.20 11.13 -3.56
CA ARG A 87 -6.13 9.65 -3.50
C ARG A 87 -4.68 9.18 -3.53
N ARG A 88 -3.86 9.83 -4.36
CA ARG A 88 -2.40 9.64 -4.38
C ARG A 88 -1.77 9.95 -3.02
N MET A 89 -2.08 11.11 -2.43
CA MET A 89 -1.56 11.48 -1.12
C MET A 89 -1.94 10.46 -0.02
N ILE A 90 -3.15 9.92 -0.04
CA ILE A 90 -3.57 8.87 0.92
C ILE A 90 -2.79 7.58 0.69
N ARG A 91 -2.68 7.12 -0.57
CA ARG A 91 -1.89 5.93 -0.92
C ARG A 91 -0.46 6.08 -0.42
N ASP A 92 0.18 7.20 -0.75
CA ASP A 92 1.57 7.44 -0.45
C ASP A 92 1.80 7.60 1.06
N TYR A 93 0.84 8.18 1.79
CA TYR A 93 0.81 8.17 3.26
C TYR A 93 0.78 6.76 3.84
N ILE A 94 -0.12 5.89 3.37
CA ILE A 94 -0.22 4.51 3.89
C ILE A 94 1.08 3.76 3.65
N VAL A 95 1.64 3.88 2.44
CA VAL A 95 2.93 3.24 2.11
C VAL A 95 4.05 3.80 2.98
N ALA A 96 4.12 5.13 3.17
CA ALA A 96 5.14 5.77 4.02
C ALA A 96 5.03 5.37 5.49
N ALA A 97 3.81 5.29 6.03
CA ALA A 97 3.56 4.85 7.39
C ALA A 97 3.98 3.39 7.59
N ALA A 98 3.65 2.52 6.63
CA ALA A 98 4.00 1.11 6.66
C ALA A 98 5.51 0.86 6.44
N SER A 99 6.19 1.67 5.63
CA SER A 99 7.63 1.54 5.37
C SER A 99 8.52 2.31 6.34
N GLY A 100 7.94 3.14 7.21
CA GLY A 100 8.69 4.02 8.10
C GLY A 100 9.46 5.12 7.35
N ASN A 101 8.94 5.60 6.22
CA ASN A 101 9.56 6.67 5.45
C ASN A 101 9.30 8.03 6.12
N GLN A 102 10.16 8.38 7.06
CA GLN A 102 10.08 9.62 7.84
C GLN A 102 9.99 10.88 6.98
N TYR A 103 10.88 11.03 5.99
CA TYR A 103 10.91 12.21 5.12
C TYR A 103 9.57 12.44 4.40
N LEU A 104 8.96 11.37 3.90
CA LEU A 104 7.68 11.47 3.22
C LEU A 104 6.54 11.78 4.20
N LEU A 105 6.55 11.18 5.39
CA LEU A 105 5.59 11.53 6.45
C LEU A 105 5.69 13.01 6.84
N GLU A 106 6.89 13.53 7.05
CA GLU A 106 7.13 14.93 7.40
C GLU A 106 6.61 15.90 6.33
N SER A 107 6.71 15.54 5.05
CA SER A 107 6.26 16.39 3.94
C SER A 107 4.75 16.35 3.70
N MET A 108 4.05 15.30 4.15
CA MET A 108 2.61 15.13 3.95
C MET A 108 1.75 15.56 5.14
N LEU A 109 2.31 15.54 6.35
CA LEU A 109 1.60 15.89 7.58
C LEU A 109 1.78 17.37 7.94
N SER A 110 0.69 18.05 8.26
CA SER A 110 0.74 19.46 8.68
C SER A 110 1.38 19.64 10.06
N ASP A 111 1.83 20.84 10.39
CA ASP A 111 2.37 21.14 11.73
C ASP A 111 1.31 21.08 12.83
N SER A 112 0.03 21.32 12.50
CA SER A 112 -1.11 21.16 13.41
C SER A 112 -1.72 19.76 13.35
N PHE A 113 -0.92 18.74 12.99
CA PHE A 113 -1.40 17.38 12.79
C PHE A 113 -1.85 16.74 14.10
N ARG A 114 -2.95 15.98 14.06
CA ARG A 114 -3.34 15.08 15.14
C ARG A 114 -3.75 13.69 14.67
N CYS A 115 -3.49 12.68 15.50
CA CYS A 115 -3.90 11.30 15.26
C CYS A 115 -4.84 10.83 16.37
N ILE A 116 -5.96 10.24 15.97
CA ILE A 116 -6.98 9.66 16.84
C ILE A 116 -6.93 8.14 16.65
N ILE A 117 -6.73 7.42 17.76
CA ILE A 117 -6.91 5.98 17.84
C ILE A 117 -8.04 5.77 18.85
N PRO A 118 -9.17 5.15 18.47
CA PRO A 118 -10.29 4.94 19.39
C PRO A 118 -9.84 4.32 20.71
N ASN A 119 -10.41 4.78 21.82
CA ASN A 119 -10.07 4.37 23.18
C ASN A 119 -8.63 4.69 23.65
N LYS A 120 -7.87 5.49 22.89
CA LYS A 120 -6.57 6.03 23.31
C LYS A 120 -6.60 7.55 23.36
N LYS A 121 -5.66 8.14 24.09
CA LYS A 121 -5.43 9.59 24.06
C LYS A 121 -4.96 9.99 22.66
N ALA A 122 -5.55 11.05 22.10
CA ALA A 122 -5.12 11.59 20.82
C ALA A 122 -3.65 12.05 20.89
N ILE A 123 -2.93 11.86 19.78
CA ILE A 123 -1.56 12.32 19.61
C ILE A 123 -1.65 13.64 18.84
N GLU A 124 -1.34 14.76 19.49
CA GLU A 124 -1.48 16.11 18.92
C GLU A 124 -0.16 16.70 18.41
N ASP A 125 0.91 15.91 18.43
CA ASP A 125 2.22 16.32 17.94
C ASP A 125 2.68 15.40 16.79
N LYS A 126 3.01 16.02 15.64
CA LYS A 126 3.46 15.34 14.42
C LYS A 126 4.70 14.49 14.68
N ASN A 127 5.70 15.03 15.36
CA ASN A 127 6.98 14.36 15.55
C ASN A 127 6.86 13.15 16.48
N THR A 128 6.05 13.29 17.54
CA THR A 128 5.69 12.21 18.45
C THR A 128 4.97 11.09 17.71
N PHE A 129 4.02 11.43 16.84
CA PHE A 129 3.33 10.43 16.01
C PHE A 129 4.28 9.67 15.08
N ILE A 130 5.16 10.39 14.36
CA ILE A 130 6.15 9.77 13.47
C ILE A 130 7.10 8.87 14.27
N ALA A 131 7.63 9.34 15.40
CA ALA A 131 8.51 8.54 16.26
C ALA A 131 7.83 7.25 16.77
N MET A 132 6.54 7.33 17.12
CA MET A 132 5.75 6.16 17.51
C MET A 132 5.64 5.14 16.36
N LEU A 133 5.30 5.58 15.15
CA LEU A 133 5.23 4.72 13.97
C LEU A 133 6.57 4.02 13.69
N LEU A 134 7.70 4.74 13.78
CA LEU A 134 9.03 4.19 13.51
C LEU A 134 9.50 3.18 14.57
N LYS A 135 8.94 3.26 15.79
CA LYS A 135 9.24 2.32 16.87
C LYS A 135 8.51 0.98 16.70
N GLU A 136 7.27 1.01 16.20
CA GLU A 136 6.47 -0.19 15.96
C GLU A 136 6.87 -0.85 14.63
N LYS A 137 7.91 -1.70 14.69
CA LYS A 137 8.34 -2.46 13.52
C LYS A 137 7.51 -3.72 13.35
N ILE A 138 6.73 -3.75 12.27
CA ILE A 138 6.06 -4.95 11.78
C ILE A 138 6.84 -5.46 10.58
N GLU A 139 7.17 -6.74 10.54
CA GLU A 139 7.76 -7.35 9.34
C GLU A 139 6.68 -7.56 8.29
N ILE A 140 6.44 -6.55 7.46
CA ILE A 140 5.43 -6.58 6.41
C ILE A 140 5.92 -7.44 5.24
N GLY A 141 5.07 -8.35 4.77
CA GLY A 141 5.23 -9.09 3.53
C GLY A 141 4.50 -8.41 2.37
N SER A 142 3.26 -7.99 2.60
CA SER A 142 2.46 -7.21 1.64
C SER A 142 1.52 -6.22 2.32
N LEU A 143 1.19 -5.16 1.58
CA LEU A 143 0.19 -4.15 1.91
C LEU A 143 -0.84 -4.11 0.78
N ASP A 144 -2.07 -4.49 1.06
CA ASP A 144 -3.20 -4.42 0.13
C ASP A 144 -4.11 -3.24 0.47
N ILE A 145 -4.09 -2.20 -0.35
CA ILE A 145 -4.97 -1.02 -0.23
C ILE A 145 -6.18 -1.25 -1.15
N GLN A 146 -7.29 -1.64 -0.53
CA GLN A 146 -8.47 -2.16 -1.23
C GLN A 146 -9.35 -1.04 -1.81
N SER A 147 -9.47 0.08 -1.09
CA SER A 147 -10.20 1.24 -1.58
C SER A 147 -9.65 2.54 -1.00
N ILE A 148 -9.72 3.60 -1.80
CA ILE A 148 -9.43 4.97 -1.40
C ILE A 148 -10.54 5.86 -1.93
N LEU A 149 -11.18 6.60 -1.03
CA LEU A 149 -12.26 7.55 -1.31
C LEU A 149 -11.84 8.95 -0.87
N THR A 150 -12.27 9.96 -1.61
CA THR A 150 -11.96 11.37 -1.29
C THR A 150 -13.13 12.26 -1.70
N HIS A 151 -13.49 13.24 -0.85
CA HIS A 151 -14.43 14.30 -1.18
C HIS A 151 -14.10 15.58 -0.41
N GLY A 152 -13.89 16.70 -1.10
CA GLY A 152 -13.55 17.97 -0.46
C GLY A 152 -12.29 17.88 0.41
N LYS A 153 -12.41 18.11 1.72
CA LYS A 153 -11.31 18.02 2.70
C LYS A 153 -11.19 16.65 3.35
N GLU A 154 -11.99 15.68 2.95
CA GLU A 154 -12.10 14.39 3.63
C GLU A 154 -11.65 13.26 2.70
N GLY A 155 -11.08 12.23 3.30
CA GLY A 155 -10.71 11.01 2.62
C GLY A 155 -10.80 9.81 3.55
N ALA A 156 -10.87 8.63 2.96
CA ALA A 156 -10.89 7.37 3.69
C ALA A 156 -10.18 6.31 2.88
N ALA A 157 -9.55 5.37 3.58
CA ALA A 157 -9.00 4.17 2.97
C ALA A 157 -9.13 2.98 3.91
N HIS A 158 -9.15 1.78 3.34
CA HIS A 158 -9.03 0.55 4.11
C HIS A 158 -8.23 -0.47 3.35
N GLY A 159 -7.72 -1.46 4.08
CA GLY A 159 -6.86 -2.47 3.50
C GLY A 159 -6.40 -3.51 4.51
N ILE A 160 -5.44 -4.31 4.06
CA ILE A 160 -4.88 -5.44 4.80
C ILE A 160 -3.37 -5.37 4.74
N ILE A 161 -2.72 -5.46 5.89
CA ILE A 161 -1.30 -5.76 6.00
C ILE A 161 -1.16 -7.26 6.24
N THR A 162 -0.39 -7.94 5.40
CA THR A 162 0.01 -9.33 5.65
C THR A 162 1.48 -9.35 6.05
N THR A 163 1.77 -9.84 7.25
CA THR A 163 3.15 -9.95 7.75
C THR A 163 3.91 -11.06 7.02
N LYS A 164 5.24 -11.07 7.10
CA LYS A 164 6.08 -12.17 6.59
C LYS A 164 5.73 -13.52 7.21
N ALA A 165 5.23 -13.51 8.45
CA ALA A 165 4.73 -14.69 9.16
C ALA A 165 3.32 -15.12 8.70
N GLY A 166 2.64 -14.35 7.84
CA GLY A 166 1.31 -14.65 7.30
C GLY A 166 0.14 -14.13 8.13
N ALA A 167 0.38 -13.52 9.30
CA ALA A 167 -0.67 -12.86 10.08
C ALA A 167 -1.25 -11.66 9.31
N LYS A 168 -2.58 -11.50 9.36
CA LYS A 168 -3.32 -10.42 8.71
C LYS A 168 -3.71 -9.36 9.72
N ILE A 169 -3.49 -8.10 9.37
CA ILE A 169 -3.91 -6.93 10.14
C ILE A 169 -4.80 -6.10 9.21
N TYR A 170 -6.06 -5.96 9.56
CA TYR A 170 -7.02 -5.15 8.82
C TYR A 170 -6.98 -3.73 9.36
N PHE A 171 -7.00 -2.74 8.46
CA PHE A 171 -7.01 -1.34 8.86
C PHE A 171 -8.07 -0.54 8.11
N SER A 172 -8.55 0.50 8.76
CA SER A 172 -9.29 1.59 8.12
C SER A 172 -8.80 2.92 8.67
N ILE A 173 -8.63 3.90 7.79
CA ILE A 173 -8.23 5.25 8.16
C ILE A 173 -9.22 6.26 7.59
N ILE A 174 -9.57 7.26 8.41
CA ILE A 174 -10.29 8.46 8.00
C ILE A 174 -9.31 9.64 8.07
N ILE A 175 -9.27 10.45 7.03
CA ILE A 175 -8.29 11.50 6.83
C ILE A 175 -9.01 12.83 6.63
N ARG A 176 -8.50 13.89 7.29
CA ARG A 176 -8.89 15.27 7.01
C ARG A 176 -7.68 16.06 6.53
N PHE A 177 -7.84 16.76 5.41
CA PHE A 177 -6.85 17.67 4.83
C PHE A 177 -7.09 19.11 5.31
N LYS A 178 -6.04 19.95 5.32
CA LYS A 178 -6.16 21.37 5.69
C LYS A 178 -7.17 22.13 4.82
N SER A 179 -7.28 21.79 3.54
CA SER A 179 -8.15 22.49 2.60
C SER A 179 -8.62 21.61 1.44
N ASN A 180 -9.48 22.18 0.57
CA ASN A 180 -9.94 21.51 -0.64
C ASN A 180 -8.89 21.45 -1.75
N GLN A 181 -7.77 22.17 -1.60
CA GLN A 181 -6.69 22.21 -2.59
C GLN A 181 -6.11 20.81 -2.86
N LYS A 182 -5.63 20.61 -4.08
CA LYS A 182 -5.14 19.30 -4.57
C LYS A 182 -4.00 18.74 -3.70
N ASP A 183 -3.09 19.61 -3.26
CA ASP A 183 -1.88 19.25 -2.51
C ASP A 183 -1.97 19.65 -1.03
N ALA A 184 -3.18 19.78 -0.50
CA ALA A 184 -3.37 20.15 0.91
C ALA A 184 -2.82 19.06 1.84
N LEU A 185 -1.98 19.44 2.80
CA LEU A 185 -1.43 18.53 3.81
C LEU A 185 -2.51 17.87 4.66
N ILE A 186 -2.20 16.67 5.17
CA ILE A 186 -3.04 15.94 6.11
C ILE A 186 -2.94 16.60 7.49
N SER A 187 -4.09 17.00 8.03
CA SER A 187 -4.20 17.62 9.36
C SER A 187 -4.72 16.69 10.44
N GLU A 188 -5.45 15.64 10.08
CA GLU A 188 -5.96 14.68 11.05
C GLU A 188 -6.08 13.31 10.42
N ILE A 189 -5.79 12.28 11.22
CA ILE A 189 -6.03 10.89 10.91
C ILE A 189 -6.77 10.23 12.07
N THR A 190 -7.86 9.54 11.77
CA THR A 190 -8.47 8.57 12.69
C THR A 190 -8.13 7.17 12.18
N SER A 191 -7.44 6.37 13.00
CA SER A 191 -6.96 5.04 12.61
C SER A 191 -7.67 3.94 13.40
N PHE A 192 -8.19 2.97 12.66
CA PHE A 192 -8.80 1.74 13.17
C PHE A 192 -7.94 0.56 12.72
N VAL A 193 -7.58 -0.30 13.67
CA VAL A 193 -6.77 -1.50 13.43
C VAL A 193 -7.48 -2.68 14.07
N ILE A 194 -7.61 -3.76 13.31
CA ILE A 194 -8.22 -5.02 13.72
C ILE A 194 -7.20 -6.12 13.45
N GLN A 195 -6.86 -6.88 14.48
CA GLN A 195 -5.88 -7.96 14.47
C GLN A 195 -6.56 -9.30 14.71
#